data_AF-A0A967BFY5-F1
#
_entry.id   AF-A0A967BFY5-F1
#
_cell.length_a   1.000
_cell.length_b   1.000
_cell.length_c   1.000
_cell.angle_alpha   90.00
_cell.angle_beta   90.00
_cell.angle_gamma   90.00
#
_symmetry.space_group_name_H-M   'P 1'
#
loop_
_entity.id
_entity.type
_entity.pdbx_description
1 polymer ?
#
loop_
_entity_poly.entity_id
_entity_poly.type
_entity_poly.pdbx_seq_one_letter_code
_entity_poly.pdbx_strand_id
1 'polypeptide(L)'
;MKLRRFTVAGYAVGLLVGVGIIATYGAMHMSSTPGFCGSCHVMSPYYESWKESSHANINCVDCHIPPGITQELRKKYEAMAMVARYFTGTYSTNPWAEVDDASCLECHERRLLMGREVF
;
A
#
# COMPACT_ATOMS: atom_id res chain seq x y z
N MET A 1 -46.41 -3.14 10.34
CA MET A 1 -45.70 -3.21 9.03
C MET A 1 -44.55 -2.21 8.90
N LYS A 2 -44.69 -0.93 9.31
CA LYS A 2 -43.61 0.07 9.21
C LYS A 2 -42.35 -0.29 10.03
N LEU A 3 -42.51 -0.74 11.28
CA LEU A 3 -41.38 -1.14 12.15
C LEU A 3 -40.55 -2.30 11.58
N ARG A 4 -41.21 -3.31 10.99
CA ARG A 4 -40.55 -4.45 10.32
C ARG A 4 -39.80 -4.06 9.04
N ARG A 5 -40.20 -2.96 8.39
CA ARG A 5 -39.50 -2.41 7.21
C ARG A 5 -38.25 -1.62 7.63
N PHE A 6 -38.32 -0.87 8.73
CA PHE A 6 -37.15 -0.15 9.27
C PHE A 6 -36.09 -1.11 9.81
N THR A 7 -36.46 -2.22 10.45
CA THR A 7 -35.49 -3.22 10.91
C THR A 7 -34.82 -3.95 9.75
N VAL A 8 -35.57 -4.37 8.73
CA VAL A 8 -35.00 -5.00 7.52
C VAL A 8 -34.10 -4.04 6.75
N ALA A 9 -34.49 -2.77 6.61
CA ALA A 9 -33.64 -1.75 6.01
C ALA A 9 -32.34 -1.52 6.82
N GLY A 10 -32.43 -1.51 8.15
CA GLY A 10 -31.25 -1.42 9.02
C GLY A 10 -30.28 -2.59 8.85
N TYR A 11 -30.79 -3.82 8.79
CA TYR A 11 -29.95 -5.01 8.52
C TYR A 11 -29.32 -4.98 7.13
N ALA A 12 -30.07 -4.54 6.11
CA ALA A 12 -29.55 -4.42 4.75
C ALA A 12 -28.41 -3.37 4.68
N VAL A 13 -28.58 -2.22 5.32
CA VAL A 13 -27.53 -1.19 5.41
C VAL A 13 -26.32 -1.72 6.19
N GLY A 14 -26.53 -2.37 7.34
CA GLY A 14 -25.45 -2.97 8.13
C GLY A 14 -24.65 -4.01 7.33
N LEU A 15 -25.33 -4.87 6.57
CA LEU A 15 -24.69 -5.84 5.70
C LEU A 15 -23.88 -5.15 4.60
N LEU A 16 -24.44 -4.14 3.92
CA LEU A 16 -23.73 -3.41 2.87
C LEU A 16 -22.47 -2.72 3.39
N VAL A 17 -22.56 -2.07 4.55
CA VAL A 17 -21.41 -1.44 5.20
C VAL A 17 -20.37 -2.48 5.60
N GLY A 18 -20.79 -3.59 6.20
CA GLY A 18 -19.89 -4.68 6.58
C GLY A 18 -19.15 -5.28 5.38
N VAL A 19 -19.86 -5.57 4.29
CA VAL A 19 -19.28 -6.04 3.03
C VAL A 19 -18.32 -5.01 2.45
N GLY A 20 -18.70 -3.72 2.47
CA GLY A 20 -17.84 -2.64 2.01
C GLY A 20 -16.50 -2.58 2.76
N ILE A 21 -16.53 -2.65 4.10
CA ILE A 21 -15.33 -2.64 4.93
C ILE A 21 -14.41 -3.83 4.60
N ILE A 22 -14.98 -5.04 4.50
CA ILE A 22 -14.22 -6.26 4.19
C ILE A 22 -13.59 -6.15 2.79
N ALA A 23 -14.36 -5.70 1.80
CA ALA A 23 -13.88 -5.55 0.43
C ALA A 23 -12.75 -4.50 0.34
N THR A 24 -12.92 -3.35 0.99
CA THR A 24 -11.88 -2.30 1.03
C THR A 24 -10.62 -2.80 1.72
N TYR A 25 -10.74 -3.49 2.86
CA TYR A 25 -9.59 -4.08 3.55
C TYR A 25 -8.85 -5.09 2.65
N GLY A 26 -9.59 -5.99 1.98
CA GLY A 26 -9.01 -6.95 1.04
C GLY A 26 -8.29 -6.27 -0.13
N ALA A 27 -8.89 -5.22 -0.72
CA ALA A 27 -8.27 -4.45 -1.79
C ALA A 27 -7.01 -3.71 -1.32
N MET A 28 -7.04 -3.12 -0.12
CA MET A 28 -5.87 -2.48 0.48
C MET A 28 -4.73 -3.46 0.68
N HIS A 29 -5.01 -4.68 1.15
CA HIS A 29 -4.00 -5.70 1.38
C HIS A 29 -3.44 -6.26 0.07
N MET A 30 -4.31 -6.59 -0.89
CA MET A 30 -3.90 -7.10 -2.20
C MET A 30 -2.99 -6.12 -2.94
N SER A 31 -3.36 -4.84 -2.95
CA SER A 31 -2.59 -3.76 -3.59
C SER A 31 -1.26 -3.43 -2.90
N SER A 32 -1.03 -3.97 -1.71
CA SER A 32 0.22 -3.81 -0.96
C SER A 32 1.24 -4.93 -1.22
N THR A 33 0.90 -5.95 -2.02
CA THR A 33 1.78 -7.11 -2.26
C THR A 33 2.81 -6.86 -3.37
N PRO A 34 4.01 -7.46 -3.29
CA PRO A 34 4.99 -7.41 -4.38
C PRO A 34 4.46 -7.94 -5.71
N GLY A 35 3.62 -8.98 -5.68
CA GLY A 35 2.99 -9.54 -6.87
C GLY A 35 2.06 -8.55 -7.58
N PHE A 36 1.30 -7.74 -6.83
CA PHE A 36 0.49 -6.68 -7.42
C PHE A 36 1.38 -5.62 -8.08
N CYS A 37 2.44 -5.17 -7.40
CA CYS A 37 3.39 -4.22 -7.97
C CYS A 37 4.02 -4.77 -9.26
N GLY A 38 4.49 -6.02 -9.24
CA GLY A 38 5.08 -6.71 -10.39
C GLY A 38 4.09 -7.00 -11.54
N SER A 39 2.78 -6.84 -11.34
CA SER A 39 1.78 -6.98 -12.41
C SER A 39 1.80 -5.81 -13.41
N CYS A 40 2.38 -4.68 -13.02
CA CYS A 40 2.48 -3.49 -13.85
C CYS A 40 3.83 -3.46 -14.58
N HIS A 41 3.84 -3.38 -15.91
CA HIS A 41 5.09 -3.41 -16.69
C HIS A 41 6.09 -2.31 -16.28
N VAL A 42 5.59 -1.13 -15.91
CA VAL A 42 6.42 0.02 -15.51
C VAL A 42 7.17 -0.25 -14.21
N MET A 43 6.68 -1.19 -13.40
CA MET A 43 7.27 -1.57 -12.13
C MET A 43 8.28 -2.72 -12.27
N SER A 44 8.36 -3.37 -13.43
CA SER A 44 9.22 -4.53 -13.69
C SER A 44 10.66 -4.36 -13.19
N PRO A 45 11.42 -3.30 -13.53
CA PRO A 45 12.81 -3.18 -13.08
C PRO A 45 12.94 -3.06 -11.54
N TYR A 46 11.96 -2.44 -10.88
CA TYR A 46 11.95 -2.30 -9.42
C TYR A 46 11.59 -3.62 -8.73
N TYR A 47 10.66 -4.38 -9.32
CA TYR A 47 10.29 -5.71 -8.82
C TYR A 47 11.45 -6.70 -8.94
N GLU A 48 12.19 -6.69 -10.06
CA GLU A 48 13.41 -7.50 -10.21
C GLU A 48 14.47 -7.10 -9.19
N SER A 49 14.73 -5.80 -9.02
CA SER A 49 15.68 -5.31 -8.01
C SER A 49 15.28 -5.72 -6.59
N TRP A 50 14.00 -5.68 -6.25
CA TRP A 50 13.49 -6.15 -4.96
C TRP A 50 13.76 -7.63 -4.75
N LYS A 51 13.52 -8.48 -5.76
CA LYS A 51 13.77 -9.95 -5.69
C LYS A 51 15.23 -10.30 -5.45
N GLU A 52 16.16 -9.50 -5.96
CA GLU A 52 17.61 -9.70 -5.78
C GLU A 52 18.16 -9.04 -4.50
N SER A 53 17.35 -8.23 -3.81
CA SER A 53 17.77 -7.51 -2.60
C SER A 53 17.73 -8.37 -1.33
N SER A 54 18.35 -7.87 -0.26
CA SER A 54 18.25 -8.46 1.08
C SER A 54 16.83 -8.37 1.68
N HIS A 55 15.90 -7.67 1.03
CA HIS A 55 14.53 -7.44 1.47
C HIS A 55 13.49 -8.17 0.61
N ALA A 56 13.90 -9.16 -0.19
CA ALA A 56 13.03 -9.94 -1.07
C ALA A 56 11.94 -10.76 -0.35
N ASN A 57 11.91 -10.75 0.98
CA ASN A 57 10.96 -11.46 1.83
C ASN A 57 9.93 -10.54 2.52
N ILE A 58 10.01 -9.22 2.31
CA ILE A 58 9.04 -8.25 2.84
C ILE A 58 8.27 -7.59 1.69
N ASN A 59 7.15 -6.93 1.99
CA ASN A 59 6.35 -6.27 0.96
C ASN A 59 7.00 -4.97 0.50
N CYS A 60 6.73 -4.54 -0.73
CA CYS A 60 7.21 -3.26 -1.25
C CYS A 60 6.76 -2.09 -0.37
N VAL A 61 5.51 -2.16 0.14
CA VAL A 61 4.93 -1.09 0.97
C VAL A 61 5.59 -0.97 2.34
N ASP A 62 6.24 -2.02 2.84
CA ASP A 62 6.90 -2.00 4.15
C ASP A 62 8.06 -0.98 4.16
N CYS A 63 8.62 -0.67 2.98
CA CYS A 63 9.55 0.46 2.79
C CYS A 63 8.83 1.71 2.24
N HIS A 64 7.99 1.54 1.21
CA HIS A 64 7.45 2.67 0.43
C HIS A 64 6.28 3.42 1.10
N ILE A 65 5.70 2.89 2.17
CA ILE A 65 4.66 3.55 2.96
C ILE A 65 5.17 3.67 4.40
N PRO A 66 5.47 4.90 4.87
CA PRO A 66 5.88 5.12 6.25
C PRO A 66 4.81 4.63 7.23
N PRO A 67 5.19 4.16 8.42
CA PRO A 67 4.25 3.66 9.40
C PRO A 67 3.20 4.71 9.78
N GLY A 68 1.97 4.24 9.98
CA GLY A 68 0.85 5.06 10.44
C GLY A 68 -0.31 5.12 9.44
N ILE A 69 -1.53 5.05 9.98
CA ILE A 69 -2.76 4.94 9.18
C ILE A 69 -2.97 6.12 8.22
N THR A 70 -2.57 7.33 8.62
CA THR A 70 -2.70 8.52 7.77
C THR A 70 -1.77 8.43 6.55
N GLN A 71 -0.57 7.88 6.73
CA GLN A 71 0.40 7.70 5.66
C GLN A 71 -0.05 6.62 4.69
N GLU A 72 -0.57 5.51 5.21
CA GLU A 72 -1.23 4.45 4.42
C GLU A 72 -2.33 5.00 3.52
N LEU A 73 -3.28 5.75 4.08
CA LEU A 73 -4.39 6.31 3.31
C LEU A 73 -3.90 7.30 2.25
N ARG A 74 -2.94 8.17 2.61
CA ARG A 74 -2.35 9.13 1.66
C ARG A 74 -1.66 8.43 0.50
N LYS A 75 -0.81 7.43 0.79
CA LYS A 75 -0.07 6.69 -0.24
C LYS A 75 -0.99 5.88 -1.15
N LYS A 76 -2.06 5.31 -0.62
CA LYS A 76 -3.06 4.63 -1.46
C LYS A 76 -3.83 5.61 -2.36
N TYR A 77 -4.13 6.81 -1.88
CA TYR A 77 -4.70 7.87 -2.72
C TYR A 77 -3.75 8.31 -3.84
N GLU A 78 -2.47 8.54 -3.53
CA GLU A 78 -1.43 8.84 -4.52
C GLU A 78 -1.30 7.72 -5.57
N ALA A 79 -1.33 6.45 -5.14
CA ALA A 79 -1.28 5.30 -6.03
C ALA A 79 -2.51 5.23 -6.96
N MET A 80 -3.71 5.51 -6.47
CA MET A 80 -4.91 5.59 -7.32
C MET A 80 -4.78 6.69 -8.38
N ALA A 81 -4.23 7.85 -8.02
CA ALA A 81 -3.98 8.93 -8.97
C ALA A 81 -2.96 8.51 -10.05
N MET A 82 -1.93 7.73 -9.69
CA MET A 82 -0.99 7.16 -10.64
C MET A 82 -1.68 6.18 -11.61
N VAL A 83 -2.52 5.29 -11.09
CA VAL A 83 -3.31 4.35 -11.93
C VAL A 83 -4.22 5.13 -12.89
N ALA A 84 -4.89 6.18 -12.42
CA ALA A 84 -5.71 7.04 -13.27
C ALA A 84 -4.89 7.73 -14.37
N ARG A 85 -3.70 8.25 -14.04
CA ARG A 85 -2.77 8.85 -15.02
C ARG A 85 -2.31 7.85 -16.06
N TYR A 86 -2.06 6.61 -15.66
CA TYR A 86 -1.70 5.53 -16.59
C TYR A 86 -2.84 5.26 -17.59
N PHE A 87 -4.08 5.07 -17.11
CA PHE A 87 -5.23 4.82 -17.98
C PHE A 87 -5.60 5.99 -18.88
N THR A 88 -5.33 7.22 -18.44
CA THR A 88 -5.55 8.44 -19.24
C THR A 88 -4.38 8.80 -20.16
N GLY A 89 -3.26 8.06 -20.09
CA GLY A 89 -2.06 8.34 -20.88
C GLY A 89 -1.30 9.61 -20.49
N THR A 90 -1.54 10.15 -19.28
CA THR A 90 -0.98 11.43 -18.79
C THR A 90 0.23 11.25 -17.86
N TYR A 91 0.91 10.10 -17.92
CA TYR A 91 2.12 9.84 -17.15
C TYR A 91 3.35 10.44 -17.87
N SER A 92 4.30 11.02 -17.12
CA SER A 92 5.37 11.85 -17.71
C SER A 92 6.79 11.32 -17.49
N THR A 93 7.02 10.36 -16.59
CA THR A 93 8.35 9.79 -16.28
C THR A 93 8.24 8.43 -15.58
N ASN A 94 9.37 7.72 -15.47
CA ASN A 94 9.46 6.52 -14.62
C ASN A 94 9.13 6.87 -13.16
N PRO A 95 8.37 6.02 -12.46
CA PRO A 95 8.05 6.25 -11.06
C PRO A 95 9.32 6.24 -10.21
N TRP A 96 9.42 7.19 -9.29
CA TRP A 96 10.44 7.23 -8.26
C TRP A 96 9.75 7.34 -6.91
N ALA A 97 10.41 6.86 -5.87
CA ALA A 97 9.89 6.95 -4.52
C ALA A 97 11.03 7.29 -3.57
N GLU A 98 10.76 8.24 -2.68
CA GLU A 98 11.58 8.51 -1.51
C GLU A 98 11.10 7.60 -0.38
N VAL A 99 12.05 6.88 0.23
CA VAL A 99 11.80 5.97 1.34
C VAL A 99 12.14 6.72 2.62
N ASP A 100 11.19 6.81 3.54
CA ASP A 100 11.37 7.47 4.83
C ASP A 100 12.19 6.57 5.76
N ASP A 101 13.14 7.15 6.49
CA ASP A 101 13.94 6.42 7.49
C ASP A 101 13.07 5.72 8.54
N ALA A 102 11.87 6.25 8.82
CA ALA A 102 10.91 5.63 9.72
C ALA A 102 10.54 4.20 9.29
N SER A 103 10.45 3.93 7.98
CA SER A 103 10.17 2.59 7.46
C SER A 103 11.31 1.61 7.79
N CYS A 104 12.56 2.07 7.68
CA CYS A 104 13.73 1.27 8.03
C CYS A 104 13.75 0.94 9.52
N LEU A 105 13.34 1.91 10.35
CA LEU A 105 13.40 1.81 11.82
C LEU A 105 12.31 0.94 12.44
N GLU A 106 11.30 0.50 11.68
CA GLU A 106 10.33 -0.51 12.13
C GLU A 106 11.00 -1.88 12.38
N CYS A 107 12.04 -2.19 11.59
CA CYS A 107 12.73 -3.48 11.64
C CYS A 107 14.22 -3.38 12.05
N HIS A 108 14.85 -2.21 11.82
CA HIS A 108 16.26 -1.99 12.13
C HIS A 108 16.45 -1.00 13.27
N GLU A 109 17.36 -1.30 14.20
CA GLU A 109 17.88 -0.24 15.07
C GLU A 109 18.71 0.76 14.26
N ARG A 110 18.66 2.03 14.67
CA ARG A 110 19.41 3.12 14.01
C ARG A 110 20.90 2.82 13.85
N ARG A 111 21.50 2.08 14.79
CA ARG A 111 22.90 1.64 14.75
C ARG A 111 23.21 0.78 13.52
N LEU A 112 22.28 -0.08 13.10
CA LEU A 112 22.47 -0.94 11.93
C LEU A 112 22.53 -0.13 10.63
N LEU A 113 21.92 1.06 10.62
CA LEU A 113 21.83 1.93 9.43
C LEU A 113 22.98 2.93 9.33
N MET A 114 23.48 3.44 10.47
CA MET A 114 24.57 4.43 10.50
C MET A 114 25.99 3.82 10.49
N GLY A 115 26.09 2.48 10.45
CA GLY A 115 27.37 1.79 10.52
C GLY A 115 28.01 1.89 11.92
N ARG A 116 28.97 1.01 12.19
CA ARG A 116 29.75 1.07 13.43
C ARG A 116 30.86 2.11 13.25
N GLU A 117 30.69 3.29 13.83
CA GLU A 117 31.80 4.23 13.99
C GLU A 117 32.84 3.61 14.93
N VAL A 118 33.92 3.11 14.33
CA VAL A 118 35.12 2.67 15.04
C VAL A 118 35.98 3.91 15.25
N PHE A 119 35.99 4.41 16.49
CA PHE A 119 37.02 5.31 16.98
C PHE A 119 38.33 4.55 17.18
#